data_AF-A0A524L4A2-F1
#
_entry.id   AF-A0A524L4A2-F1
#
_cell.length_a   1.000
_cell.length_b   1.000
_cell.length_c   1.000
_cell.angle_alpha   90.00
_cell.angle_beta   90.00
_cell.angle_gamma   90.00
#
_symmetry.space_group_name_H-M   'P 1'
#
loop_
_entity.id
_entity.type
_entity.pdbx_description
1 polymer ?
#
loop_
_entity_poly.entity_id
_entity_poly.type
_entity_poly.pdbx_seq_one_letter_code
_entity_poly.pdbx_strand_id
1 'polypeptide(L)'
;GGVVRARAFAKRLGATLAIVDKRRDTPNESQVMNVIGDVKNKNAIILDDMIDTAGTVVQAAEALKKEGAIEVSVCCTHPVLSGPAIERLSSSTIKEVIVTDTIPLHEKARACKKIQVLSMAGVLSESIKRIYYNESISSLFI
;
A
#
# COMPACT_ATOMS: atom_id res chain seq x y z
N GLY A 1 -6.41 -10.18 5.33
CA GLY A 1 -7.26 -9.24 4.55
C GLY A 1 -6.78 -9.09 3.11
N GLY A 2 -5.63 -8.45 2.88
CA GLY A 2 -5.18 -8.04 1.54
C GLY A 2 -4.68 -9.12 0.56
N VAL A 3 -4.62 -10.40 0.93
CA VAL A 3 -4.00 -11.46 0.11
C VAL A 3 -4.62 -11.60 -1.29
N VAL A 4 -5.95 -11.53 -1.40
CA VAL A 4 -6.64 -11.63 -2.71
C VAL A 4 -6.26 -10.46 -3.62
N ARG A 5 -6.19 -9.24 -3.05
CA ARG A 5 -5.79 -8.02 -3.76
C ARG A 5 -4.35 -8.09 -4.23
N ALA A 6 -3.43 -8.48 -3.34
CA ALA A 6 -2.02 -8.65 -3.65
C ALA A 6 -1.80 -9.71 -4.74
N ARG A 7 -2.54 -10.82 -4.72
CA ARG A 7 -2.47 -11.86 -5.76
C ARG A 7 -2.91 -11.35 -7.12
N ALA A 8 -4.05 -10.65 -7.19
CA ALA A 8 -4.55 -10.09 -8.44
C ALA A 8 -3.56 -9.06 -9.02
N PHE A 9 -2.98 -8.22 -8.17
CA PHE A 9 -1.98 -7.23 -8.57
C PHE A 9 -0.68 -7.88 -9.04
N ALA A 10 -0.15 -8.87 -8.31
CA ALA A 10 1.04 -9.62 -8.70
C ALA A 10 0.86 -10.31 -10.07
N LYS A 11 -0.32 -10.91 -10.31
CA LYS A 11 -0.66 -11.52 -11.61
C LYS A 11 -0.60 -10.50 -12.76
N ARG A 12 -1.14 -9.29 -12.56
CA ARG A 12 -1.09 -8.22 -13.58
C ARG A 12 0.33 -7.71 -13.85
N LEU A 13 1.18 -7.69 -12.84
CA LEU A 13 2.59 -7.28 -12.97
C LEU A 13 3.52 -8.41 -13.45
N GLY A 14 3.04 -9.65 -13.57
CA GLY A 14 3.90 -10.81 -13.80
C GLY A 14 4.89 -11.06 -12.65
N ALA A 15 4.55 -10.63 -11.44
CA ALA A 15 5.40 -10.71 -10.26
C ALA A 15 5.07 -11.91 -9.37
N THR A 16 6.03 -12.33 -8.55
CA THR A 16 5.82 -13.33 -7.50
C THR A 16 5.06 -12.73 -6.31
N LEU A 17 4.30 -13.55 -5.58
CA LEU A 17 3.55 -13.14 -4.40
C LEU A 17 4.32 -13.48 -3.12
N ALA A 18 4.38 -12.53 -2.19
CA ALA A 18 4.76 -12.76 -0.80
C ALA A 18 3.62 -12.27 0.12
N ILE A 19 3.48 -12.90 1.29
CA ILE A 19 2.47 -12.58 2.29
C ILE A 19 3.19 -12.31 3.61
N VAL A 20 2.90 -11.17 4.23
CA VAL A 20 3.37 -10.89 5.59
C VAL A 20 2.28 -11.30 6.57
N ASP A 21 2.54 -12.39 7.30
CA ASP A 21 1.66 -12.94 8.32
C ASP A 21 2.01 -12.32 9.68
N LYS A 22 1.06 -11.59 10.26
CA LYS A 22 1.21 -10.94 11.56
C LYS A 22 0.64 -11.86 12.63
N ARG A 23 1.51 -12.60 13.32
CA ARG A 23 1.11 -13.40 14.48
C ARG A 23 1.20 -12.57 15.75
N ARG A 24 0.25 -12.79 16.66
CA ARG A 24 0.26 -12.24 18.02
C ARG A 24 0.20 -13.42 18.97
N ASP A 25 1.32 -13.75 19.58
CA ASP A 25 1.36 -14.87 20.53
C ASP A 25 0.86 -14.44 21.93
N THR A 26 1.00 -13.16 22.30
CA THR A 26 0.44 -12.61 23.54
C THR A 26 0.03 -11.12 23.42
N PRO A 27 -0.87 -10.60 24.29
CA PRO A 27 -1.36 -9.22 24.23
C PRO A 27 -0.32 -8.09 24.46
N ASN A 28 0.95 -8.39 24.75
CA ASN A 28 1.96 -7.37 25.09
C ASN A 28 3.38 -7.62 24.54
N GLU A 29 3.58 -8.62 23.66
CA GLU A 29 4.89 -8.87 23.04
C GLU A 29 5.05 -8.22 21.67
N SER A 30 6.32 -7.97 21.32
CA SER A 30 6.75 -7.45 20.03
C SER A 30 6.22 -8.32 18.89
N GLN A 31 5.47 -7.70 17.98
CA GLN A 31 4.81 -8.37 16.86
C GLN A 31 5.85 -9.02 15.94
N VAL A 32 5.85 -10.35 15.85
CA VAL A 32 6.67 -11.08 14.88
C VAL A 32 5.94 -11.08 13.54
N MET A 33 6.61 -10.56 12.52
CA MET A 33 6.12 -10.55 11.13
C MET A 33 6.81 -11.69 10.38
N ASN A 34 6.05 -12.71 10.01
CA ASN A 34 6.59 -13.81 9.21
C ASN A 34 6.36 -13.53 7.72
N VAL A 35 7.40 -13.65 6.90
CA VAL A 35 7.31 -13.44 5.45
C VAL A 35 7.18 -14.80 4.77
N ILE A 36 6.02 -15.04 4.16
CA ILE A 36 5.74 -16.24 3.37
C ILE A 36 5.96 -15.91 1.90
N GLY A 37 7.00 -16.49 1.30
CA GLY A 37 7.42 -16.25 -0.08
C GLY A 37 8.85 -15.69 -0.15
N ASP A 38 9.51 -15.86 -1.28
CA ASP A 38 10.89 -15.41 -1.47
C ASP A 38 10.96 -13.96 -1.96
N VAL A 39 11.52 -13.08 -1.13
CA VAL A 39 11.70 -11.65 -1.39
C VAL A 39 13.18 -11.25 -1.50
N LYS A 40 14.10 -12.20 -1.34
CA LYS A 40 15.54 -11.94 -1.32
C LYS A 40 16.00 -11.45 -2.68
N ASN A 41 16.81 -10.38 -2.69
CA ASN A 41 17.32 -9.74 -3.90
C ASN A 41 16.21 -9.27 -4.87
N LYS A 42 15.02 -8.93 -4.35
CA LYS A 42 13.89 -8.41 -5.15
C LYS A 42 13.44 -7.05 -4.65
N ASN A 43 12.85 -6.27 -5.54
CA ASN A 43 12.06 -5.09 -5.17
C ASN A 43 10.68 -5.56 -4.72
N ALA A 44 10.25 -5.17 -3.52
CA ALA A 44 8.97 -5.55 -2.97
C ALA A 44 7.98 -4.37 -3.04
N ILE A 45 6.73 -4.66 -3.41
CA ILE A 45 5.63 -3.71 -3.36
C ILE A 45 4.63 -4.21 -2.33
N ILE A 46 4.42 -3.46 -1.25
CA ILE A 46 3.32 -3.71 -0.33
C ILE A 46 2.07 -3.05 -0.88
N LEU A 47 1.01 -3.81 -1.07
CA LEU A 47 -0.29 -3.32 -1.51
C LEU A 47 -1.30 -3.43 -0.38
N ASP A 48 -1.92 -2.32 -0.02
CA ASP A 48 -3.04 -2.27 0.91
C ASP A 48 -4.19 -1.43 0.34
N ASP A 49 -5.39 -1.51 0.90
CA ASP A 49 -6.46 -0.60 0.53
C ASP A 49 -6.31 0.78 1.17
N MET A 50 -5.83 0.85 2.41
CA MET A 50 -5.64 2.11 3.13
C MET A 50 -4.43 2.10 4.05
N ILE A 51 -3.95 3.30 4.40
CA ILE A 51 -2.95 3.49 5.44
C ILE A 51 -3.52 4.46 6.46
N ASP A 52 -3.77 3.96 7.67
CA ASP A 52 -4.22 4.75 8.81
C ASP A 52 -3.02 5.25 9.63
N THR A 53 -2.63 4.56 10.71
CA THR A 53 -1.51 4.98 11.56
C THR A 53 -0.11 4.59 11.03
N ALA A 54 -0.04 4.01 9.83
CA ALA A 54 1.17 3.46 9.20
C ALA A 54 1.97 2.39 9.98
N GLY A 55 1.51 1.94 11.16
CA GLY A 55 2.26 0.98 11.99
C GLY A 55 2.48 -0.38 11.31
N THR A 56 1.42 -0.96 10.75
CA THR A 56 1.49 -2.28 10.09
C THR A 56 2.39 -2.24 8.86
N VAL A 57 2.26 -1.22 8.01
CA VAL A 57 3.01 -1.14 6.75
C VAL A 57 4.50 -0.91 6.98
N VAL A 58 4.86 -0.09 7.98
CA VAL A 58 6.26 0.10 8.35
C VAL A 58 6.87 -1.19 8.88
N GLN A 59 6.19 -1.89 9.80
CA GLN A 59 6.68 -3.18 10.30
C GLN A 59 6.84 -4.22 9.18
N ALA A 60 5.90 -4.27 8.24
CA ALA A 60 5.98 -5.16 7.08
C ALA A 60 7.18 -4.80 6.20
N ALA A 61 7.43 -3.52 5.94
CA ALA A 61 8.60 -3.07 5.18
C ALA A 61 9.92 -3.46 5.85
N GLU A 62 10.03 -3.26 7.17
CA GLU A 62 11.20 -3.69 7.94
C GLU A 62 11.42 -5.21 7.86
N ALA A 63 10.34 -6.01 7.97
CA ALA A 63 10.42 -7.46 7.84
C ALA A 63 10.92 -7.88 6.44
N LEU A 64 10.39 -7.28 5.39
CA LEU A 64 10.83 -7.54 4.01
C LEU A 64 12.30 -7.16 3.79
N LYS A 65 12.74 -6.02 4.35
CA LYS A 65 14.16 -5.59 4.29
C LYS A 65 15.07 -6.58 5.02
N LYS A 66 14.66 -7.08 6.19
CA LYS A 66 15.42 -8.10 6.95
C LYS A 66 15.56 -9.43 6.19
N GLU A 67 14.53 -9.80 5.42
CA GLU A 67 14.54 -10.99 4.54
C GLU A 67 15.30 -10.77 3.21
N GLY A 68 15.94 -9.61 3.04
CA GLY A 68 16.84 -9.34 1.91
C GLY A 68 16.18 -8.68 0.69
N ALA A 69 15.02 -8.03 0.85
CA ALA A 69 14.47 -7.17 -0.20
C ALA A 69 15.41 -5.98 -0.48
N ILE A 70 15.61 -5.66 -1.76
CA ILE A 70 16.48 -4.56 -2.22
C ILE A 70 15.85 -3.22 -1.85
N GLU A 71 14.60 -3.02 -2.23
CA GLU A 71 13.79 -1.85 -1.93
C GLU A 71 12.36 -2.27 -1.60
N VAL A 72 11.67 -1.45 -0.80
CA VAL A 72 10.25 -1.64 -0.48
C VAL A 72 9.49 -0.36 -0.81
N SER A 73 8.56 -0.46 -1.76
CA SER A 73 7.58 0.59 -2.06
C SER A 73 6.21 0.18 -1.53
N VAL A 74 5.36 1.15 -1.24
CA VAL A 74 4.01 0.93 -0.71
C VAL A 74 3.00 1.57 -1.65
N CYS A 75 1.90 0.88 -1.89
CA CYS A 75 0.74 1.40 -2.61
C CYS A 75 -0.51 1.26 -1.74
N CYS A 76 -1.28 2.33 -1.58
CA CYS A 76 -2.62 2.25 -1.02
C CYS A 76 -3.63 3.13 -1.76
N THR A 77 -4.91 2.82 -1.64
CA THR A 77 -5.96 3.67 -2.22
C THR A 77 -6.21 4.86 -1.30
N HIS A 78 -6.50 4.64 -0.02
CA HIS A 78 -6.96 5.70 0.89
C HIS A 78 -5.86 6.14 1.87
N PRO A 79 -5.32 7.37 1.73
CA PRO A 79 -4.32 7.90 2.66
C PRO A 79 -5.00 8.53 3.89
N VAL A 80 -5.50 7.70 4.81
CA VAL A 80 -6.10 8.18 6.07
C VAL A 80 -5.06 8.89 6.94
N LEU A 81 -3.85 8.33 7.04
CA LEU A 81 -2.64 8.95 7.61
C LEU A 81 -2.84 9.60 8.99
N SER A 82 -3.53 8.92 9.90
CA SER A 82 -3.83 9.46 11.24
C SER A 82 -2.67 9.32 12.22
N GLY A 83 -2.72 10.13 13.29
CA GLY A 83 -1.80 10.05 14.41
C GLY A 83 -0.32 10.14 13.96
N PRO A 84 0.53 9.15 14.32
CA PRO A 84 1.97 9.19 14.04
C PRO A 84 2.35 8.71 12.63
N ALA A 85 1.40 8.65 11.68
CA ALA A 85 1.61 8.04 10.38
C ALA A 85 2.76 8.69 9.61
N ILE A 86 2.80 10.02 9.54
CA ILE A 86 3.81 10.75 8.77
C ILE A 86 5.20 10.59 9.38
N GLU A 87 5.31 10.64 10.71
CA GLU A 87 6.55 10.45 11.43
C GLU A 87 7.10 9.02 11.20
N ARG A 88 6.22 8.01 11.21
CA ARG A 88 6.58 6.61 10.92
C ARG A 88 7.01 6.40 9.47
N LEU A 89 6.26 6.91 8.51
CA LEU A 89 6.61 6.78 7.09
C LEU A 89 7.93 7.47 6.77
N SER A 90 8.13 8.68 7.30
CA SER A 90 9.35 9.46 7.08
C SER A 90 10.59 8.75 7.62
N SER A 91 10.51 8.17 8.83
CA SER A 91 11.63 7.47 9.48
C SER A 91 11.84 6.02 9.03
N SER A 92 10.89 5.42 8.31
CA SER A 92 10.97 4.02 7.87
C SER A 92 11.99 3.75 6.76
N THR A 93 12.26 2.47 6.50
CA THR A 93 13.02 1.99 5.32
C THR A 93 12.23 2.01 4.01
N ILE A 94 10.96 2.44 4.01
CA ILE A 94 10.13 2.53 2.79
C ILE A 94 10.73 3.57 1.84
N LYS A 95 10.89 3.18 0.57
CA LYS A 95 11.39 4.03 -0.52
C LYS A 95 10.38 5.13 -0.86
N GLU A 96 9.16 4.72 -1.17
CA GLU A 96 8.07 5.60 -1.56
C GLU A 96 6.70 5.02 -1.16
N VAL A 97 5.73 5.90 -0.99
CA VAL A 97 4.35 5.60 -0.62
C VAL A 97 3.45 6.23 -1.67
N ILE A 98 2.92 5.40 -2.56
CA ILE A 98 2.01 5.81 -3.63
C ILE A 98 0.60 5.71 -3.09
N VAL A 99 -0.12 6.84 -3.12
CA VAL A 99 -1.49 6.95 -2.62
C VAL A 99 -2.39 7.58 -3.69
N THR A 100 -3.71 7.48 -3.52
CA THR A 100 -4.62 8.28 -4.35
C THR A 100 -5.07 9.56 -3.66
N ASP A 101 -5.66 10.47 -4.42
CA ASP A 101 -6.29 11.70 -3.92
C ASP A 101 -7.71 11.50 -3.37
N THR A 102 -8.11 10.26 -3.03
CA THR A 102 -9.42 9.98 -2.40
C THR A 102 -9.61 10.64 -1.03
N ILE A 103 -8.53 10.96 -0.33
CA ILE A 103 -8.53 11.77 0.89
C ILE A 103 -7.51 12.90 0.69
N PRO A 104 -7.90 14.18 0.83
CA PRO A 104 -6.98 15.29 0.72
C PRO A 104 -5.87 15.21 1.78
N LEU A 105 -4.62 15.33 1.34
CA LEU A 105 -3.47 15.32 2.24
C LEU A 105 -3.45 16.58 3.11
N HIS A 106 -3.28 16.40 4.42
CA HIS A 106 -2.99 17.49 5.35
C HIS A 106 -1.54 18.01 5.16
N GLU A 107 -1.20 19.14 5.75
CA GLU A 107 0.07 19.85 5.52
C GLU A 107 1.32 18.98 5.75
N LYS A 108 1.40 18.30 6.90
CA LYS A 108 2.51 17.37 7.19
C LYS A 108 2.65 16.26 6.13
N ALA A 109 1.53 15.72 5.63
CA ALA A 109 1.55 14.67 4.62
C ALA A 109 2.06 15.21 3.27
N ARG A 110 1.62 16.41 2.87
CA ARG A 110 2.12 17.08 1.65
C ARG A 110 3.62 17.40 1.72
N ALA A 111 4.14 17.67 2.92
CA ALA A 111 5.57 17.90 3.13
C ALA A 111 6.41 16.61 3.13
N CYS A 112 5.80 15.43 3.23
CA CYS A 112 6.50 14.16 3.25
C CYS A 112 6.96 13.77 1.84
N LYS A 113 8.27 13.89 1.57
CA LYS A 113 8.87 13.60 0.25
C LYS A 113 8.73 12.16 -0.25
N LYS A 114 8.38 11.22 0.64
CA LYS A 114 8.12 9.82 0.29
C LYS A 114 6.74 9.60 -0.30
N ILE A 115 5.79 10.51 -0.08
CA ILE A 115 4.40 10.35 -0.54
C ILE A 115 4.28 10.88 -1.97
N GLN A 116 3.77 10.03 -2.87
CA GLN A 116 3.37 10.39 -4.22
C GLN A 116 1.86 10.20 -4.36
N VAL A 117 1.18 11.18 -4.95
CA VAL A 117 -0.27 11.16 -5.12
C VAL A 117 -0.62 10.91 -6.58
N LEU A 118 -1.41 9.87 -6.84
CA LEU A 118 -2.01 9.60 -8.14
C LEU A 118 -3.47 10.04 -8.14
N SER A 119 -3.87 10.80 -9.16
CA SER A 119 -5.24 11.32 -9.20
C SER A 119 -6.25 10.25 -9.64
N MET A 120 -7.36 10.16 -8.92
CA MET A 120 -8.55 9.37 -9.27
C MET A 120 -9.53 10.13 -10.15
N ALA A 121 -9.29 11.43 -10.41
CA ALA A 121 -10.21 12.28 -11.17
C ALA A 121 -10.55 11.68 -12.55
N GLY A 122 -9.58 11.10 -13.25
CA GLY A 122 -9.81 10.44 -14.55
C GLY A 122 -10.76 9.23 -14.45
N VAL A 123 -10.53 8.35 -13.48
CA VAL A 123 -11.37 7.16 -13.28
C VAL A 123 -12.78 7.54 -12.84
N LEU A 124 -12.90 8.51 -11.93
CA LEU A 124 -14.20 8.96 -11.42
C LEU A 124 -15.00 9.73 -12.47
N SER A 125 -14.38 10.65 -13.22
CA SER A 125 -15.06 11.40 -14.27
C SER A 125 -15.59 10.51 -15.38
N GLU A 126 -14.79 9.53 -15.83
CA GLU A 126 -15.22 8.56 -16.83
C GLU A 126 -16.33 7.63 -16.30
N SER A 127 -16.27 7.25 -15.02
CA SER A 127 -17.34 6.48 -14.38
C SER A 127 -18.66 7.26 -14.35
N ILE A 128 -18.63 8.54 -13.94
CA ILE A 128 -19.81 9.42 -13.93
C ILE A 128 -20.37 9.58 -15.34
N LYS A 129 -19.50 9.83 -16.34
CA LYS A 129 -19.89 9.97 -17.74
C LYS A 129 -20.62 8.73 -18.25
N ARG A 130 -20.10 7.54 -17.99
CA ARG A 130 -20.72 6.28 -18.42
C ARG A 130 -22.06 6.02 -17.75
N ILE A 131 -22.20 6.33 -16.46
CA ILE A 131 -23.50 6.27 -15.77
C ILE A 131 -24.50 7.19 -16.47
N TYR A 132 -24.10 8.42 -16.78
CA TYR A 132 -24.97 9.40 -17.43
C TYR A 132 -25.43 8.94 -18.82
N TYR A 133 -24.54 8.36 -19.62
CA TYR A 133 -24.84 7.86 -20.97
C TYR A 133 -25.35 6.40 -21.01
N ASN A 134 -25.61 5.77 -19.87
CA ASN A 134 -25.98 4.34 -19.76
C ASN A 134 -24.98 3.39 -20.47
N GLU A 135 -23.70 3.73 -20.43
CA GLU A 135 -22.61 2.91 -20.95
C GLU A 135 -22.08 1.93 -19.90
N SER A 136 -21.40 0.87 -20.35
CA SER A 136 -20.87 -0.16 -19.45
C SER A 136 -19.73 0.38 -18.56
N ILE A 137 -19.97 0.41 -17.24
CA ILE A 137 -18.94 0.70 -16.21
C ILE A 137 -17.94 -0.44 -16.10
N SER A 138 -18.37 -1.69 -16.25
CA SER A 138 -17.49 -2.86 -16.10
C SER A 138 -16.31 -2.83 -17.05
N SER A 139 -16.46 -2.20 -18.23
CA SER A 139 -15.37 -2.07 -19.20
C SER A 139 -14.23 -1.11 -18.79
N LEU A 140 -14.38 -0.36 -17.69
CA LEU A 140 -13.28 0.39 -17.07
C LEU A 140 -12.30 -0.49 -16.28
N PHE A 141 -12.70 -1.72 -15.96
CA PHE A 141 -11.88 -2.65 -15.20
C PHE A 141 -11.34 -3.75 -16.14
N ILE A 142 -10.02 -3.92 -16.16
CA ILE A 142 -9.30 -4.91 -16.98
C ILE A 142 -9.21 -6.26 -16.28
#